data_AF-A0A4U1LWK5-F1
#
_entry.id   AF-A0A4U1LWK5-F1
#
_cell.length_a   1.000
_cell.length_b   1.000
_cell.length_c   1.000
_cell.angle_alpha   90.00
_cell.angle_beta   90.00
_cell.angle_gamma   90.00
#
_symmetry.space_group_name_H-M   'P 1'
#
loop_
_entity.id
_entity.type
_entity.pdbx_description
1 polymer ?
#
loop_
_entity_poly.entity_id
_entity_poly.type
_entity_poly.pdbx_seq_one_letter_code
_entity_poly.pdbx_strand_id
1 'polypeptide(L)'
;MSRWVYRVILIAIFLAANFFIVRGIGSVLAFVKSGADREQMMAKVLRVNDYYKPLFSFSNVENPGREFLEKNMGELQRDYTDSWYVRNISFSVNTTKGIADFYTDSSRVNLYDYIDLNKKNNVTVHSTTLSHNIDINFFSADGKLVAFDDKGVREVQRIFKGDSLVGQHKSISNYKIVMLLEDGFWRIRHMVRSNAEDTIKVKPDSIVADLVQRKEKNLVYNGVPFYIRGINYYPKDSPWEMFGSKFNDSIIAQDFKLIRELGFNTARIFVNFNDFGRENVNPVLLAQLKRTLDIAEEEEVKVIVTLFDFFGNYNIINWSLTEQHIKQIVAPLKKHKAILAWDVKNEADLDMQVHSEAEVKSWLEFAMERIKYYDPNHLLTIGWLHPHPFLAKDSPTDFLTFHFYQDLDRFAGEYNKWQSHTDKPVVVGEFGLHTWKKAFFGNSENKQKAHYKYILDKVREQEQHFIAWTLYDFKELPPAIFGKKPWVTIPQKHMGVLNYEGEPKKVMQVISSN
;
A
#
# COMPACT_ATOMS: atom_id res chain seq x y z
N MET A 1 24.93 -55.29 10.19
CA MET A 1 25.04 -54.11 11.07
C MET A 1 24.05 -54.28 12.23
N SER A 2 24.48 -54.22 13.49
CA SER A 2 23.60 -54.51 14.63
C SER A 2 22.51 -53.42 14.77
N ARG A 3 21.32 -53.78 15.28
CA ARG A 3 20.21 -52.84 15.51
C ARG A 3 20.61 -51.60 16.33
N TRP A 4 21.63 -51.75 17.17
CA TRP A 4 22.22 -50.67 17.96
C TRP A 4 22.96 -49.64 17.10
N VAL A 5 23.78 -50.09 16.16
CA VAL A 5 24.52 -49.20 15.24
C VAL A 5 23.53 -48.40 14.36
N TYR A 6 22.44 -49.03 13.92
CA TYR A 6 21.40 -48.36 13.14
C TYR A 6 20.67 -47.27 13.93
N ARG A 7 20.36 -47.52 15.22
CA ARG A 7 19.72 -46.54 16.11
C ARG A 7 20.65 -45.35 16.42
N VAL A 8 21.93 -45.61 16.65
CA VAL A 8 22.92 -44.56 16.90
C VAL A 8 23.10 -43.66 15.67
N ILE A 9 23.17 -44.25 14.46
CA ILE A 9 23.24 -43.48 13.20
C ILE A 9 21.98 -42.64 12.99
N LEU A 10 20.79 -43.20 13.22
CA LEU A 10 19.52 -42.46 13.07
C LEU A 10 19.41 -41.29 14.06
N ILE A 11 19.84 -41.48 15.31
CA ILE A 11 19.85 -40.41 16.32
C ILE A 11 20.86 -39.33 15.93
N ALA A 12 22.05 -39.71 15.45
CA ALA A 12 23.06 -38.76 15.00
C ALA A 12 22.58 -37.93 13.79
N ILE A 13 21.92 -38.56 12.81
CA ILE A 13 21.33 -37.89 11.65
C ILE A 13 20.20 -36.95 12.10
N PHE A 14 19.34 -37.39 13.03
CA PHE A 14 18.26 -36.56 13.56
C PHE A 14 18.78 -35.33 14.31
N LEU A 15 19.82 -35.48 15.12
CA LEU A 15 20.45 -34.37 15.84
C LEU A 15 21.16 -33.40 14.88
N ALA A 16 21.86 -33.92 13.87
CA ALA A 16 22.48 -33.10 12.83
C ALA A 16 21.44 -32.32 12.02
N ALA A 17 20.36 -32.99 11.59
CA ALA A 17 19.27 -32.34 10.84
C ALA A 17 18.61 -31.22 11.67
N ASN A 18 18.31 -31.47 12.95
CA ASN A 18 17.74 -30.44 13.82
C ASN A 18 18.72 -29.29 14.08
N PHE A 19 20.02 -29.56 14.23
CA PHE A 19 21.03 -28.52 14.36
C PHE A 19 21.07 -27.60 13.13
N PHE A 20 21.03 -28.17 11.92
CA PHE A 20 20.99 -27.37 10.67
C PHE A 20 19.66 -26.64 10.48
N ILE A 21 18.53 -27.21 10.90
CA ILE A 21 17.22 -26.55 10.87
C ILE A 21 17.20 -25.37 11.84
N VAL A 22 17.64 -25.55 13.09
CA VAL A 22 17.69 -24.49 14.10
C VAL A 22 18.71 -23.42 13.71
N ARG A 23 19.85 -23.80 13.12
CA ARG A 23 20.82 -22.84 12.57
C ARG A 23 20.28 -22.10 11.35
N GLY A 24 19.52 -22.77 10.49
CA GLY A 24 18.86 -22.17 9.33
C GLY A 24 17.79 -21.15 9.76
N ILE A 25 16.90 -21.55 10.66
CA ILE A 25 15.89 -20.66 11.26
C ILE A 25 16.58 -19.53 12.03
N GLY A 26 17.65 -19.82 12.78
CA GLY A 26 18.46 -18.84 13.48
C GLY A 26 19.14 -17.85 12.54
N SER A 27 19.63 -18.29 11.37
CA SER A 27 20.23 -17.42 10.36
C SER A 27 19.19 -16.60 9.60
N VAL A 28 17.98 -17.12 9.38
CA VAL A 28 16.87 -16.39 8.75
C VAL A 28 16.31 -15.37 9.74
N LEU A 29 16.11 -15.74 11.01
CA LEU A 29 15.71 -14.82 12.07
C LEU A 29 16.80 -13.80 12.36
N ALA A 30 18.08 -14.18 12.32
CA ALA A 30 19.20 -13.25 12.41
C ALA A 30 19.22 -12.33 11.20
N PHE A 31 19.02 -12.81 9.97
CA PHE A 31 18.94 -11.98 8.76
C PHE A 31 17.72 -11.04 8.75
N VAL A 32 16.62 -11.44 9.38
CA VAL A 32 15.41 -10.63 9.54
C VAL A 32 15.54 -9.65 10.72
N LYS A 33 16.25 -9.99 11.80
CA LYS A 33 16.53 -9.10 12.95
C LYS A 33 17.72 -8.18 12.75
N SER A 34 18.79 -8.67 12.14
CA SER A 34 19.91 -7.89 11.64
C SER A 34 19.47 -7.33 10.31
N GLY A 35 18.66 -6.27 10.35
CA GLY A 35 18.37 -5.46 9.17
C GLY A 35 19.68 -5.30 8.39
N ALA A 36 19.66 -5.76 7.14
CA ALA A 36 20.81 -6.04 6.30
C ALA A 36 22.02 -5.16 6.63
N ASP A 37 23.16 -5.83 6.86
CA ASP A 37 24.48 -5.27 7.11
C ASP A 37 24.62 -3.89 6.43
N ARG A 38 24.76 -2.82 7.23
CA ARG A 38 24.57 -1.42 6.79
C ARG A 38 25.45 -1.04 5.58
N GLU A 39 26.55 -1.78 5.36
CA GLU A 39 27.42 -1.66 4.19
C GLU A 39 26.93 -2.39 2.94
N GLN A 40 26.21 -3.52 3.08
CA GLN A 40 25.61 -4.25 1.95
C GLN A 40 24.38 -3.52 1.38
N MET A 41 23.64 -2.77 2.21
CA MET A 41 22.62 -1.85 1.71
C MET A 41 23.24 -0.82 0.76
N MET A 42 24.41 -0.25 1.10
CA MET A 42 25.10 0.75 0.28
C MET A 42 25.64 0.22 -1.05
N ALA A 43 26.19 -1.01 -1.06
CA ALA A 43 26.74 -1.60 -2.27
C ALA A 43 25.67 -1.85 -3.36
N LYS A 44 24.41 -1.99 -2.96
CA LYS A 44 23.25 -2.15 -3.86
C LYS A 44 22.59 -0.83 -4.27
N VAL A 45 22.89 0.25 -3.57
CA VAL A 45 22.25 1.58 -3.64
C VAL A 45 22.85 2.48 -4.72
N LEU A 46 24.06 2.19 -5.21
CA LEU A 46 24.79 3.04 -6.18
C LEU A 46 24.65 2.60 -7.65
N ARG A 47 23.61 1.81 -8.01
CA ARG A 47 23.26 1.55 -9.41
C ARG A 47 21.75 1.57 -9.63
N VAL A 48 21.34 2.47 -10.54
CA VAL A 48 20.00 2.66 -11.13
C VAL A 48 18.92 3.16 -10.15
N ASN A 49 18.25 4.24 -10.58
CA ASN A 49 17.38 5.14 -9.81
C ASN A 49 15.98 4.56 -9.45
N ASP A 50 15.89 3.26 -9.13
CA ASP A 50 14.60 2.57 -8.92
C ASP A 50 14.05 2.70 -7.48
N TYR A 51 14.77 3.37 -6.58
CA TYR A 51 14.47 3.36 -5.14
C TYR A 51 13.99 4.70 -4.57
N TYR A 52 14.11 5.81 -5.32
CA TYR A 52 13.73 7.15 -4.86
C TYR A 52 13.21 8.02 -6.01
N LYS A 53 11.91 8.32 -6.02
CA LYS A 53 11.26 9.05 -7.13
C LYS A 53 10.28 10.12 -6.64
N PRO A 54 10.74 11.19 -5.98
CA PRO A 54 9.85 12.30 -5.63
C PRO A 54 9.26 12.94 -6.89
N LEU A 55 8.14 13.64 -6.74
CA LEU A 55 7.50 14.34 -7.83
C LEU A 55 8.27 15.60 -8.19
N PHE A 56 8.54 15.80 -9.48
CA PHE A 56 9.16 17.03 -9.98
C PHE A 56 8.20 17.79 -10.88
N SER A 57 8.23 19.12 -10.78
CA SER A 57 7.71 20.03 -11.78
C SER A 57 8.69 21.16 -12.02
N PHE A 58 8.81 21.61 -13.27
CA PHE A 58 9.63 22.75 -13.65
C PHE A 58 8.75 23.93 -14.06
N SER A 59 9.12 25.13 -13.63
CA SER A 59 8.54 26.42 -14.05
C SER A 59 9.64 27.42 -14.42
N ASN A 60 9.26 28.45 -15.19
CA ASN A 60 10.14 29.54 -15.64
C ASN A 60 11.48 29.05 -16.20
N VAL A 61 11.41 28.29 -17.29
CA VAL A 61 12.60 27.75 -17.98
C VAL A 61 13.26 28.76 -18.92
N GLU A 62 12.64 29.94 -19.09
CA GLU A 62 13.24 31.07 -19.77
C GLU A 62 14.37 31.63 -18.93
N ASN A 63 15.56 31.66 -19.50
CA ASN A 63 16.76 32.05 -18.77
C ASN A 63 17.54 33.15 -19.51
N PRO A 64 17.95 34.23 -18.81
CA PRO A 64 18.67 35.35 -19.43
C PRO A 64 20.07 35.01 -19.95
N GLY A 65 20.70 33.94 -19.46
CA GLY A 65 22.07 33.57 -19.87
C GLY A 65 22.11 32.80 -21.18
N ARG A 66 21.57 31.58 -21.18
CA ARG A 66 21.39 30.71 -22.35
C ARG A 66 20.10 29.92 -22.24
N GLU A 67 19.60 29.42 -23.36
CA GLU A 67 18.42 28.57 -23.37
C GLU A 67 18.59 27.32 -22.48
N PHE A 68 17.58 27.03 -21.66
CA PHE A 68 17.53 25.86 -20.79
C PHE A 68 16.64 24.79 -21.44
N LEU A 69 17.27 23.86 -22.15
CA LEU A 69 16.59 22.86 -22.96
C LEU A 69 16.07 21.69 -22.12
N GLU A 70 15.14 20.90 -22.68
CA GLU A 70 14.60 19.69 -22.04
C GLU A 70 15.70 18.71 -21.60
N LYS A 71 16.76 18.56 -22.40
CA LYS A 71 17.93 17.77 -22.02
C LYS A 71 18.58 18.28 -20.73
N ASN A 72 18.69 19.60 -20.57
CA ASN A 72 19.26 20.20 -19.36
C ASN A 72 18.36 19.95 -18.14
N MET A 73 17.04 20.01 -18.31
CA MET A 73 16.08 19.68 -17.26
C MET A 73 16.24 18.23 -16.81
N GLY A 74 16.36 17.28 -17.74
CA GLY A 74 16.54 15.87 -17.43
C GLY A 74 17.85 15.56 -16.71
N GLU A 75 18.96 16.18 -17.13
CA GLU A 75 20.26 16.04 -16.46
C GLU A 75 20.24 16.65 -15.05
N LEU A 76 19.69 17.87 -14.92
CA LEU A 76 19.56 18.53 -13.63
C LEU A 76 18.67 17.75 -12.67
N GLN A 77 17.49 17.32 -13.12
CA GLN A 77 16.54 16.57 -12.29
C GLN A 77 17.19 15.30 -11.75
N ARG A 78 17.86 14.53 -12.61
CA ARG A 78 18.54 13.28 -12.23
C ARG A 78 19.57 13.55 -11.13
N ASP A 79 20.52 14.42 -11.38
CA ASP A 79 21.63 14.64 -10.47
C ASP A 79 21.19 15.35 -9.16
N TYR A 80 20.16 16.21 -9.23
CA TYR A 80 19.55 16.81 -8.04
C TYR A 80 18.76 15.79 -7.20
N THR A 81 18.05 14.87 -7.85
CA THR A 81 17.38 13.74 -7.19
C THR A 81 18.40 12.88 -6.45
N ASP A 82 19.50 12.54 -7.12
CA ASP A 82 20.58 11.73 -6.54
C ASP A 82 21.25 12.43 -5.37
N SER A 83 21.43 13.76 -5.45
CA SER A 83 21.95 14.59 -4.35
C SER A 83 21.09 14.48 -3.10
N TRP A 84 19.76 14.52 -3.24
CA TRP A 84 18.82 14.34 -2.13
C TRP A 84 18.84 12.92 -1.58
N TYR A 85 18.83 11.93 -2.48
CA TYR A 85 18.86 10.52 -2.11
C TYR A 85 20.11 10.17 -1.29
N VAL A 86 21.29 10.55 -1.80
CA VAL A 86 22.56 10.31 -1.10
C VAL A 86 22.59 11.01 0.25
N ARG A 87 22.06 12.24 0.36
CA ARG A 87 21.94 12.94 1.65
C ARG A 87 21.06 12.17 2.64
N ASN A 88 19.86 11.77 2.22
CA ASN A 88 18.92 11.02 3.09
C ASN A 88 19.52 9.69 3.57
N ILE A 89 20.13 8.95 2.65
CA ILE A 89 20.74 7.66 2.94
C ILE A 89 21.98 7.82 3.83
N SER A 90 22.82 8.83 3.57
CA SER A 90 24.00 9.14 4.38
C SER A 90 23.66 9.45 5.83
N PHE A 91 22.58 10.18 6.09
CA PHE A 91 22.11 10.46 7.46
C PHE A 91 21.45 9.26 8.15
N SER A 92 20.88 8.32 7.38
CA SER A 92 20.24 7.13 7.94
C SER A 92 21.25 6.11 8.47
N VAL A 93 22.47 6.08 7.92
CA VAL A 93 23.54 5.17 8.35
C VAL A 93 24.81 5.89 8.83
N ASN A 94 24.78 7.22 8.88
CA ASN A 94 25.90 8.08 9.26
C ASN A 94 27.20 7.79 8.50
N THR A 95 27.14 7.76 7.17
CA THR A 95 28.32 7.58 6.30
C THR A 95 28.58 8.82 5.46
N THR A 96 29.84 9.08 5.14
CA THR A 96 30.25 10.12 4.19
C THR A 96 30.45 9.58 2.77
N LYS A 97 30.42 8.25 2.59
CA LYS A 97 30.61 7.59 1.29
C LYS A 97 29.56 8.09 0.28
N GLY A 98 30.00 8.48 -0.92
CA GLY A 98 29.14 8.95 -2.02
C GLY A 98 28.75 10.42 -2.00
N ILE A 99 28.86 11.13 -0.87
CA ILE A 99 28.50 12.57 -0.80
C ILE A 99 29.36 13.41 -1.76
N ALA A 100 30.65 13.08 -1.87
CA ALA A 100 31.59 13.79 -2.73
C ALA A 100 31.20 13.80 -4.22
N ASP A 101 30.40 12.83 -4.67
CA ASP A 101 30.02 12.72 -6.07
C ASP A 101 28.94 13.75 -6.44
N PHE A 102 28.15 14.21 -5.46
CA PHE A 102 26.97 15.06 -5.63
C PHE A 102 27.07 16.44 -4.96
N TYR A 103 28.09 16.64 -4.12
CA TYR A 103 28.30 17.88 -3.37
C TYR A 103 29.75 18.35 -3.53
N THR A 104 29.91 19.62 -3.88
CA THR A 104 31.24 20.25 -3.99
C THR A 104 32.01 20.26 -2.66
N ASP A 105 33.32 20.50 -2.72
CA ASP A 105 34.19 20.53 -1.54
C ASP A 105 33.69 21.43 -0.41
N SER A 106 33.15 22.60 -0.72
CA SER A 106 32.64 23.53 0.30
C SER A 106 31.29 23.12 0.87
N SER A 107 30.42 22.52 0.06
CA SER A 107 29.05 22.18 0.49
C SER A 107 29.00 20.92 1.35
N ARG A 108 29.92 19.97 1.12
CA ARG A 108 29.97 18.72 1.89
C ARG A 108 30.47 18.89 3.33
N VAL A 109 31.19 19.97 3.67
CA VAL A 109 31.70 20.24 5.03
C VAL A 109 30.56 20.16 6.06
N ASN A 110 29.49 20.93 5.84
CA ASN A 110 28.35 20.93 6.76
C ASN A 110 27.67 19.55 6.86
N LEU A 111 27.60 18.79 5.76
CA LEU A 111 27.01 17.44 5.78
C LEU A 111 27.86 16.49 6.63
N TYR A 112 29.18 16.57 6.51
CA TYR A 112 30.11 15.76 7.31
C TYR A 112 30.03 16.13 8.79
N ASP A 113 29.96 17.42 9.12
CA ASP A 113 29.78 17.88 10.49
C ASP A 113 28.48 17.34 11.12
N TYR A 114 27.36 17.36 10.38
CA TYR A 114 26.10 16.75 10.84
C TYR A 114 26.22 15.23 11.03
N ILE A 115 26.89 14.54 10.12
CA ILE A 115 27.12 13.09 10.23
C ILE A 115 27.95 12.76 11.47
N ASP A 116 29.03 13.50 11.72
CA ASP A 116 29.89 13.26 12.88
C ASP A 116 29.20 13.63 14.19
N LEU A 117 28.38 14.68 14.20
CA LEU A 117 27.50 15.01 15.33
C LEU A 117 26.50 13.87 15.60
N ASN A 118 25.87 13.34 14.54
CA ASN A 118 24.93 12.23 14.66
C ASN A 118 25.60 10.97 15.20
N LYS A 119 26.79 10.59 14.70
CA LYS A 119 27.58 9.46 15.24
C LYS A 119 27.89 9.67 16.72
N LYS A 120 28.38 10.86 17.09
CA LYS A 120 28.74 11.19 18.47
C LYS A 120 27.56 11.05 19.44
N ASN A 121 26.36 11.38 18.98
CA ASN A 121 25.14 11.33 19.79
C ASN A 121 24.32 10.04 19.64
N ASN A 122 24.82 9.08 18.85
CA ASN A 122 24.11 7.85 18.46
C ASN A 122 22.72 8.15 17.87
N VAL A 123 22.66 9.14 16.97
CA VAL A 123 21.44 9.57 16.27
C VAL A 123 21.50 9.09 14.83
N THR A 124 20.39 8.58 14.28
CA THR A 124 20.22 8.41 12.84
C THR A 124 18.98 9.18 12.38
N VAL A 125 19.04 9.73 11.17
CA VAL A 125 17.92 10.46 10.58
C VAL A 125 17.49 9.74 9.32
N HIS A 126 16.29 9.18 9.35
CA HIS A 126 15.67 8.52 8.22
C HIS A 126 14.70 9.50 7.58
N SER A 127 14.91 9.86 6.32
CA SER A 127 14.13 10.90 5.66
C SER A 127 13.85 10.62 4.20
N THR A 128 12.86 11.33 3.67
CA THR A 128 12.51 11.34 2.25
C THR A 128 11.93 12.69 1.88
N THR A 129 11.96 13.03 0.60
CA THR A 129 11.12 14.11 0.04
C THR A 129 10.06 13.49 -0.87
N LEU A 130 8.93 14.18 -1.00
CA LEU A 130 7.79 13.71 -1.79
C LEU A 130 7.57 14.52 -3.07
N SER A 131 7.95 15.81 -3.04
CA SER A 131 7.75 16.72 -4.16
C SER A 131 8.78 17.84 -4.18
N HIS A 132 9.16 18.26 -5.38
CA HIS A 132 10.05 19.37 -5.70
C HIS A 132 9.41 20.20 -6.81
N ASN A 133 9.40 21.53 -6.66
CA ASN A 133 8.88 22.46 -7.66
C ASN A 133 9.97 23.44 -8.03
N ILE A 134 10.70 23.10 -9.10
CA ILE A 134 11.91 23.78 -9.55
C ILE A 134 11.55 24.99 -10.40
N ASP A 135 12.09 26.15 -10.00
CA ASP A 135 11.93 27.45 -10.65
C ASP A 135 13.33 27.95 -11.06
N ILE A 136 13.65 27.92 -12.35
CA ILE A 136 14.99 28.22 -12.84
C ILE A 136 15.22 29.73 -12.79
N ASN A 137 16.20 30.17 -12.00
CA ASN A 137 16.53 31.59 -11.86
C ASN A 137 17.62 32.02 -12.85
N PHE A 138 18.61 31.16 -13.04
CA PHE A 138 19.78 31.45 -13.87
C PHE A 138 20.46 30.18 -14.35
N PHE A 139 20.90 30.17 -15.61
CA PHE A 139 21.75 29.15 -16.20
C PHE A 139 22.85 29.84 -17.01
N SER A 140 24.12 29.54 -16.72
CA SER A 140 25.26 30.28 -17.26
C SER A 140 25.46 30.05 -18.75
N ALA A 141 26.04 31.03 -19.44
CA ALA A 141 26.30 30.96 -20.89
C ALA A 141 27.21 29.77 -21.28
N ASP A 142 28.19 29.43 -20.43
CA ASP A 142 29.07 28.26 -20.61
C ASP A 142 28.38 26.92 -20.28
N GLY A 143 27.16 26.96 -19.74
CA GLY A 143 26.39 25.77 -19.35
C GLY A 143 26.95 25.02 -18.14
N LYS A 144 27.78 25.68 -17.30
CA LYS A 144 28.45 25.06 -16.15
C LYS A 144 27.86 25.39 -14.78
N LEU A 145 26.93 26.34 -14.71
CA LEU A 145 26.28 26.75 -13.47
C LEU A 145 24.78 26.91 -13.68
N VAL A 146 23.99 26.36 -12.76
CA VAL A 146 22.55 26.61 -12.68
C VAL A 146 22.17 27.03 -11.25
N ALA A 147 21.33 28.04 -11.15
CA ALA A 147 20.71 28.49 -9.91
C ALA A 147 19.19 28.44 -10.04
N PHE A 148 18.53 27.90 -9.03
CA PHE A 148 17.09 27.71 -9.04
C PHE A 148 16.51 27.77 -7.63
N ASP A 149 15.24 28.16 -7.53
CA ASP A 149 14.46 28.02 -6.32
C ASP A 149 13.68 26.69 -6.41
N ASP A 150 13.67 25.90 -5.34
CA ASP A 150 12.82 24.72 -5.20
C ASP A 150 11.79 24.98 -4.11
N LYS A 151 10.54 25.18 -4.53
CA LYS A 151 9.48 25.73 -3.69
C LYS A 151 8.57 24.62 -3.16
N GLY A 152 8.15 24.73 -1.91
CA GLY A 152 7.16 23.84 -1.32
C GLY A 152 7.60 22.38 -1.23
N VAL A 153 8.89 22.12 -0.98
CA VAL A 153 9.44 20.77 -0.83
C VAL A 153 8.82 20.11 0.39
N ARG A 154 8.12 19.00 0.15
CA ARG A 154 7.50 18.19 1.20
C ARG A 154 8.50 17.17 1.71
N GLU A 155 8.91 17.30 2.96
CA GLU A 155 9.87 16.43 3.62
C GLU A 155 9.20 15.65 4.75
N VAL A 156 9.58 14.38 4.89
CA VAL A 156 9.24 13.57 6.06
C VAL A 156 10.53 13.07 6.68
N GLN A 157 10.68 13.27 7.99
CA GLN A 157 11.88 12.89 8.74
C GLN A 157 11.50 12.10 9.99
N ARG A 158 12.26 11.07 10.29
CA ARG A 158 12.25 10.32 11.54
C ARG A 158 13.64 10.35 12.15
N ILE A 159 13.69 10.70 13.43
CA ILE A 159 14.93 10.79 14.18
C ILE A 159 14.93 9.64 15.17
N PHE A 160 16.00 8.86 15.16
CA PHE A 160 16.22 7.74 16.08
C PHE A 160 17.42 8.05 16.96
N LYS A 161 17.36 7.61 18.22
CA LYS A 161 18.51 7.58 19.12
C LYS A 161 18.74 6.14 19.55
N GLY A 162 19.83 5.53 19.08
CA GLY A 162 19.94 4.08 19.01
C GLY A 162 18.80 3.50 18.18
N ASP A 163 18.10 2.50 18.71
CA ASP A 163 16.95 1.87 18.03
C ASP A 163 15.60 2.51 18.38
N SER A 164 15.59 3.56 19.21
CA SER A 164 14.37 4.23 19.67
C SER A 164 14.02 5.43 18.81
N LEU A 165 12.80 5.45 18.27
CA LEU A 165 12.24 6.62 17.58
C LEU A 165 12.03 7.76 18.61
N VAL A 166 12.68 8.90 18.40
CA VAL A 166 12.57 10.07 19.29
C VAL A 166 11.66 11.16 18.72
N GLY A 167 11.43 11.17 17.40
CA GLY A 167 10.55 12.15 16.77
C GLY A 167 10.28 11.84 15.29
N GLN A 168 9.11 12.26 14.83
CA GLN A 168 8.72 12.28 13.42
C GLN A 168 8.21 13.67 13.06
N HIS A 169 8.69 14.24 11.97
CA HIS A 169 8.35 15.57 11.51
C HIS A 169 8.00 15.56 10.03
N LYS A 170 6.91 16.25 9.69
CA LYS A 170 6.58 16.64 8.31
C LYS A 170 6.84 18.13 8.17
N SER A 171 7.50 18.56 7.10
CA SER A 171 7.75 19.97 6.85
C SER A 171 7.59 20.33 5.39
N ILE A 172 7.19 21.56 5.13
CA ILE A 172 7.17 22.17 3.80
C ILE A 172 8.22 23.28 3.81
N SER A 173 9.21 23.19 2.93
CA SER A 173 10.36 24.10 2.90
C SER A 173 10.57 24.67 1.51
N ASN A 174 11.13 25.88 1.43
CA ASN A 174 11.67 26.42 0.19
C ASN A 174 13.20 26.31 0.23
N TYR A 175 13.80 25.98 -0.90
CA TYR A 175 15.25 25.89 -1.06
C TYR A 175 15.73 26.84 -2.16
N LYS A 176 16.86 27.51 -1.93
CA LYS A 176 17.63 28.16 -2.99
C LYS A 176 18.86 27.33 -3.28
N ILE A 177 19.01 26.91 -4.52
CA ILE A 177 20.04 25.96 -4.93
C ILE A 177 20.95 26.60 -5.98
N VAL A 178 22.24 26.33 -5.86
CA VAL A 178 23.23 26.54 -6.93
C VAL A 178 23.94 25.21 -7.17
N MET A 179 23.96 24.76 -8.42
CA MET A 179 24.71 23.56 -8.84
C MET A 179 25.78 23.92 -9.87
N LEU A 180 26.89 23.19 -9.84
CA LEU A 180 27.99 23.28 -10.79
C LEU A 180 28.13 21.97 -11.56
N LEU A 181 28.39 22.05 -12.87
CA LEU A 181 28.63 20.89 -13.72
C LEU A 181 30.12 20.54 -13.71
N GLU A 182 30.49 19.54 -12.92
CA GLU A 182 31.85 19.05 -12.73
C GLU A 182 31.96 17.61 -13.24
N ASP A 183 32.94 17.30 -14.09
CA ASP A 183 33.17 15.95 -14.63
C ASP A 183 31.94 15.31 -15.32
N GLY A 184 31.01 16.13 -15.80
CA GLY A 184 29.77 15.68 -16.45
C GLY A 184 28.58 15.44 -15.51
N PHE A 185 28.72 15.74 -14.21
CA PHE A 185 27.67 15.61 -13.21
C PHE A 185 27.38 16.94 -12.52
N TRP A 186 26.10 17.24 -12.29
CA TRP A 186 25.72 18.41 -11.50
C TRP A 186 25.93 18.14 -10.01
N ARG A 187 26.72 19.00 -9.36
CA ARG A 187 26.99 18.95 -7.91
C ARG A 187 26.40 20.15 -7.21
N ILE A 188 25.81 19.96 -6.04
CA ILE A 188 25.29 21.05 -5.22
C ILE A 188 26.47 21.85 -4.65
N ARG A 189 26.51 23.14 -5.01
CA ARG A 189 27.46 24.13 -4.49
C ARG A 189 26.88 24.92 -3.33
N HIS A 190 25.61 25.33 -3.43
CA HIS A 190 24.88 25.97 -2.35
C HIS A 190 23.46 25.39 -2.25
N MET A 191 23.01 25.17 -1.02
CA MET A 191 21.63 24.78 -0.70
C MET A 191 21.23 25.52 0.57
N VAL A 192 20.31 26.47 0.44
CA VAL A 192 19.83 27.29 1.56
C VAL A 192 18.35 26.99 1.78
N ARG A 193 18.02 26.47 2.96
CA ARG A 193 16.65 26.20 3.39
C ARG A 193 16.01 27.45 3.98
N SER A 194 14.76 27.68 3.66
CA SER A 194 13.88 28.67 4.29
C SER A 194 12.52 28.03 4.53
N ASN A 195 11.76 28.57 5.49
CA ASN A 195 10.39 28.11 5.71
C ASN A 195 9.54 28.47 4.48
N ALA A 196 8.71 27.53 4.02
CA ALA A 196 7.64 27.90 3.13
C ALA A 196 6.60 28.72 3.91
N GLU A 197 6.01 29.75 3.30
CA GLU A 197 4.82 30.37 3.89
C GLU A 197 3.74 29.28 4.02
N ASP A 198 3.15 29.16 5.21
CA ASP A 198 2.09 28.20 5.50
C ASP A 198 0.93 28.42 4.52
N THR A 199 0.79 27.53 3.54
CA THR A 199 -0.46 26.83 3.15
C THR A 199 -0.38 26.39 1.69
N ILE A 200 -0.19 25.09 1.46
CA ILE A 200 -0.76 24.49 0.25
C ILE A 200 -2.27 24.38 0.53
N LYS A 201 -3.03 25.42 0.19
CA LYS A 201 -4.49 25.33 0.11
C LYS A 201 -4.79 24.35 -1.02
N VAL A 202 -5.05 23.09 -0.68
CA VAL A 202 -5.73 22.18 -1.60
C VAL A 202 -7.05 22.87 -1.91
N LYS A 203 -7.20 23.38 -3.14
CA LYS A 203 -8.52 23.82 -3.58
C LYS A 203 -9.41 22.59 -3.46
N PRO A 204 -10.46 22.61 -2.62
CA PRO A 204 -11.40 21.51 -2.64
C PRO A 204 -11.93 21.43 -4.07
N ASP A 205 -11.69 20.31 -4.74
CA ASP A 205 -12.41 20.00 -5.97
C ASP A 205 -13.90 20.08 -5.64
N SER A 206 -14.70 20.58 -6.59
CA SER A 206 -16.14 20.62 -6.43
C SER A 206 -16.66 19.22 -6.08
N ILE A 207 -17.48 19.12 -5.02
CA ILE A 207 -18.11 17.86 -4.60
C ILE A 207 -18.81 17.25 -5.82
N VAL A 208 -18.46 16.00 -6.15
CA VAL A 208 -19.13 15.24 -7.21
C VAL A 208 -20.48 14.79 -6.66
N ALA A 209 -21.57 15.28 -7.27
CA ALA A 209 -22.94 15.13 -6.76
C ALA A 209 -23.51 13.70 -6.80
N ASP A 210 -22.77 12.73 -7.30
CA ASP A 210 -23.24 11.36 -7.63
C ASP A 210 -22.37 10.27 -7.00
N LEU A 211 -21.86 10.53 -5.79
CA LEU A 211 -21.03 9.60 -5.02
C LEU A 211 -21.70 9.23 -3.69
N VAL A 212 -21.36 8.06 -3.17
CA VAL A 212 -21.77 7.66 -1.81
C VAL A 212 -20.98 8.50 -0.81
N GLN A 213 -21.69 9.07 0.17
CA GLN A 213 -21.10 9.92 1.19
C GLN A 213 -21.35 9.33 2.57
N ARG A 214 -20.38 9.52 3.47
CA ARG A 214 -20.55 9.25 4.89
C ARG A 214 -21.28 10.42 5.55
N LYS A 215 -22.39 10.13 6.24
CA LYS A 215 -23.07 11.03 7.16
C LYS A 215 -23.09 10.40 8.54
N GLU A 216 -22.19 10.87 9.41
CA GLU A 216 -21.98 10.31 10.75
C GLU A 216 -21.71 8.79 10.68
N LYS A 217 -22.64 7.98 11.18
CA LYS A 217 -22.56 6.52 11.22
C LYS A 217 -23.23 5.83 10.01
N ASN A 218 -23.79 6.60 9.09
CA ASN A 218 -24.49 6.07 7.92
C ASN A 218 -23.75 6.37 6.63
N LEU A 219 -23.95 5.52 5.62
CA LEU A 219 -23.61 5.83 4.23
C LEU A 219 -24.88 6.22 3.48
N VAL A 220 -24.79 7.23 2.63
CA VAL A 220 -25.94 7.79 1.89
C VAL A 220 -25.57 7.96 0.42
N TYR A 221 -26.47 7.54 -0.46
CA TYR A 221 -26.37 7.73 -1.90
C TYR A 221 -27.66 8.36 -2.40
N ASN A 222 -27.59 9.48 -3.12
CA ASN A 222 -28.77 10.21 -3.63
C ASN A 222 -29.88 10.45 -2.58
N GLY A 223 -29.47 10.75 -1.34
CA GLY A 223 -30.38 11.06 -0.24
C GLY A 223 -30.99 9.85 0.48
N VAL A 224 -30.73 8.62 0.01
CA VAL A 224 -31.22 7.38 0.66
C VAL A 224 -30.08 6.62 1.35
N PRO A 225 -30.37 5.86 2.43
CA PRO A 225 -29.38 5.00 3.07
C PRO A 225 -28.78 4.01 2.07
N PHE A 226 -27.45 3.91 2.06
CA PHE A 226 -26.70 2.96 1.24
C PHE A 226 -26.10 1.88 2.15
N TYR A 227 -26.57 0.64 2.02
CA TYR A 227 -26.01 -0.49 2.75
C TYR A 227 -25.06 -1.28 1.86
N ILE A 228 -23.78 -1.35 2.24
CA ILE A 228 -22.80 -2.19 1.54
C ILE A 228 -23.22 -3.66 1.65
N ARG A 229 -23.65 -4.23 0.53
CA ARG A 229 -23.90 -5.67 0.36
C ARG A 229 -22.90 -6.16 -0.67
N GLY A 230 -21.71 -6.48 -0.18
CA GLY A 230 -20.54 -6.67 -0.99
C GLY A 230 -20.14 -8.12 -1.19
N ILE A 231 -19.28 -8.32 -2.19
CA ILE A 231 -18.56 -9.57 -2.45
C ILE A 231 -17.11 -9.23 -2.83
N ASN A 232 -16.16 -9.97 -2.28
CA ASN A 232 -14.77 -9.91 -2.74
C ASN A 232 -14.66 -10.67 -4.06
N TYR A 233 -14.05 -10.05 -5.07
CA TYR A 233 -14.17 -10.52 -6.45
C TYR A 233 -12.81 -10.76 -7.12
N TYR A 234 -12.71 -11.96 -7.69
CA TYR A 234 -11.83 -12.29 -8.81
C TYR A 234 -12.63 -13.12 -9.82
N PRO A 235 -12.30 -13.03 -11.13
CA PRO A 235 -12.84 -13.98 -12.11
C PRO A 235 -12.40 -15.41 -11.76
N LYS A 236 -13.30 -16.38 -11.95
CA LYS A 236 -13.07 -17.78 -11.52
C LYS A 236 -11.85 -18.47 -12.15
N ASP A 237 -11.51 -18.11 -13.39
CA ASP A 237 -10.42 -18.72 -14.16
C ASP A 237 -9.10 -17.91 -14.09
N SER A 238 -9.10 -16.76 -13.41
CA SER A 238 -7.92 -15.92 -13.20
C SER A 238 -7.84 -15.33 -11.77
N PRO A 239 -7.93 -16.16 -10.72
CA PRO A 239 -7.90 -15.66 -9.35
C PRO A 239 -6.52 -15.07 -9.00
N TRP A 240 -6.51 -13.87 -8.41
CA TRP A 240 -5.32 -13.01 -8.20
C TRP A 240 -4.57 -12.59 -9.48
N GLU A 241 -5.09 -12.91 -10.66
CA GLU A 241 -4.52 -12.53 -11.97
C GLU A 241 -5.59 -11.87 -12.85
N MET A 242 -6.52 -11.13 -12.24
CA MET A 242 -7.63 -10.47 -12.94
C MET A 242 -7.15 -9.46 -14.00
N PHE A 243 -6.04 -8.79 -13.74
CA PHE A 243 -5.43 -7.81 -14.64
C PHE A 243 -4.27 -8.43 -15.42
N GLY A 244 -3.78 -7.72 -16.45
CA GLY A 244 -2.67 -8.17 -17.29
C GLY A 244 -3.14 -9.03 -18.44
N SER A 245 -2.44 -10.12 -18.69
CA SER A 245 -2.67 -11.00 -19.85
C SER A 245 -3.96 -11.82 -19.75
N LYS A 246 -4.47 -12.03 -18.54
CA LYS A 246 -5.73 -12.75 -18.28
C LYS A 246 -6.95 -11.83 -18.12
N PHE A 247 -6.76 -10.51 -18.31
CA PHE A 247 -7.86 -9.56 -18.27
C PHE A 247 -8.87 -9.86 -19.38
N ASN A 248 -10.15 -9.94 -19.00
CA ASN A 248 -11.25 -10.17 -19.92
C ASN A 248 -12.46 -9.36 -19.47
N ASP A 249 -12.76 -8.31 -20.24
CA ASP A 249 -13.81 -7.36 -19.93
C ASP A 249 -15.22 -7.99 -20.04
N SER A 250 -15.42 -8.89 -20.99
CA SER A 250 -16.69 -9.60 -21.21
C SER A 250 -17.02 -10.55 -20.04
N ILE A 251 -16.01 -11.21 -19.46
CA ILE A 251 -16.19 -12.02 -18.24
C ILE A 251 -16.54 -11.11 -17.06
N ILE A 252 -15.82 -10.01 -16.88
CA ILE A 252 -16.08 -9.05 -15.79
C ILE A 252 -17.50 -8.46 -15.90
N ALA A 253 -17.97 -8.13 -17.10
CA ALA A 253 -19.32 -7.64 -17.32
C ALA A 253 -20.39 -8.68 -16.95
N GLN A 254 -20.20 -9.93 -17.35
CA GLN A 254 -21.09 -11.03 -16.96
C GLN A 254 -21.09 -11.23 -15.44
N ASP A 255 -19.91 -11.19 -14.81
CA ASP A 255 -19.77 -11.36 -13.39
C ASP A 255 -20.38 -10.19 -12.60
N PHE A 256 -20.21 -8.94 -13.03
CA PHE A 256 -20.81 -7.78 -12.35
C PHE A 256 -22.33 -7.73 -12.52
N LYS A 257 -22.84 -8.11 -13.69
CA LYS A 257 -24.27 -8.35 -13.88
C LYS A 257 -24.78 -9.42 -12.92
N LEU A 258 -24.07 -10.54 -12.79
CA LEU A 258 -24.42 -11.62 -11.87
C LEU A 258 -24.37 -11.17 -10.41
N ILE A 259 -23.35 -10.40 -10.01
CA ILE A 259 -23.24 -9.80 -8.67
C ILE A 259 -24.50 -9.00 -8.34
N ARG A 260 -24.96 -8.14 -9.26
CA ARG A 260 -26.21 -7.39 -9.09
C ARG A 260 -27.42 -8.32 -8.97
N GLU A 261 -27.56 -9.29 -9.88
CA GLU A 261 -28.69 -10.24 -9.91
C GLU A 261 -28.77 -11.10 -8.65
N LEU A 262 -27.64 -11.41 -8.02
CA LEU A 262 -27.56 -12.14 -6.74
C LEU A 262 -27.93 -11.27 -5.52
N GLY A 263 -28.16 -9.98 -5.71
CA GLY A 263 -28.56 -9.03 -4.68
C GLY A 263 -27.40 -8.34 -3.96
N PHE A 264 -26.19 -8.39 -4.52
CA PHE A 264 -25.07 -7.56 -4.10
C PHE A 264 -25.09 -6.22 -4.84
N ASN A 265 -24.54 -5.18 -4.22
CA ASN A 265 -24.41 -3.85 -4.83
C ASN A 265 -22.97 -3.35 -4.87
N THR A 266 -22.03 -4.10 -4.29
CA THR A 266 -20.64 -3.70 -4.15
C THR A 266 -19.71 -4.86 -4.49
N ALA A 267 -18.65 -4.61 -5.25
CA ALA A 267 -17.53 -5.53 -5.45
C ALA A 267 -16.27 -4.95 -4.81
N ARG A 268 -15.52 -5.76 -4.06
CA ARG A 268 -14.16 -5.40 -3.59
C ARG A 268 -13.13 -6.08 -4.48
N ILE A 269 -12.24 -5.28 -5.07
CA ILE A 269 -11.18 -5.71 -6.00
C ILE A 269 -9.80 -5.31 -5.47
N PHE A 270 -8.75 -5.91 -6.05
CA PHE A 270 -7.39 -5.80 -5.54
C PHE A 270 -6.40 -5.35 -6.61
N VAL A 271 -5.68 -4.28 -6.31
CA VAL A 271 -4.57 -3.74 -7.09
C VAL A 271 -3.28 -4.20 -6.42
N ASN A 272 -2.60 -5.17 -7.02
CA ASN A 272 -1.31 -5.64 -6.54
C ASN A 272 -0.23 -4.60 -6.85
N PHE A 273 0.45 -4.12 -5.82
CA PHE A 273 1.47 -3.06 -5.96
C PHE A 273 2.59 -3.45 -6.93
N ASN A 274 3.04 -4.69 -6.89
CA ASN A 274 4.12 -5.18 -7.77
C ASN A 274 3.64 -5.36 -9.20
N ASP A 275 2.50 -6.02 -9.40
CA ASP A 275 2.00 -6.35 -10.74
C ASP A 275 1.60 -5.08 -11.50
N PHE A 276 1.06 -4.07 -10.80
CA PHE A 276 0.71 -2.79 -11.39
C PHE A 276 1.92 -1.92 -11.76
N GLY A 277 3.16 -2.35 -11.51
CA GLY A 277 4.37 -1.62 -11.90
C GLY A 277 4.93 -0.69 -10.81
N ARG A 278 4.47 -0.83 -9.56
CA ARG A 278 4.99 -0.08 -8.40
C ARG A 278 4.91 1.44 -8.64
N GLU A 279 6.04 2.13 -8.64
CA GLU A 279 6.14 3.57 -8.89
C GLU A 279 6.01 3.97 -10.37
N ASN A 280 6.08 3.02 -11.32
CA ASN A 280 5.84 3.28 -12.74
C ASN A 280 4.62 2.47 -13.15
N VAL A 281 3.44 2.98 -12.80
CA VAL A 281 2.18 2.25 -12.99
C VAL A 281 2.02 1.90 -14.46
N ASN A 282 1.82 0.61 -14.74
CA ASN A 282 1.68 0.12 -16.10
C ASN A 282 0.42 0.73 -16.74
N PRO A 283 0.54 1.53 -17.81
CA PRO A 283 -0.60 2.18 -18.45
C PRO A 283 -1.68 1.20 -18.94
N VAL A 284 -1.27 -0.01 -19.35
CA VAL A 284 -2.21 -1.06 -19.78
C VAL A 284 -3.07 -1.53 -18.60
N LEU A 285 -2.45 -1.77 -17.44
CA LEU A 285 -3.19 -2.22 -16.25
C LEU A 285 -4.07 -1.12 -15.68
N LEU A 286 -3.62 0.14 -15.73
CA LEU A 286 -4.46 1.28 -15.38
C LEU A 286 -5.68 1.41 -16.30
N ALA A 287 -5.51 1.20 -17.61
CA ALA A 287 -6.61 1.20 -18.56
C ALA A 287 -7.60 0.03 -18.30
N GLN A 288 -7.10 -1.15 -17.92
CA GLN A 288 -7.93 -2.29 -17.54
C GLN A 288 -8.68 -2.05 -16.22
N LEU A 289 -8.06 -1.41 -15.23
CA LEU A 289 -8.73 -0.97 -14.00
C LEU A 289 -9.82 0.05 -14.32
N LYS A 290 -9.54 1.04 -15.16
CA LYS A 290 -10.56 1.98 -15.63
C LYS A 290 -11.71 1.24 -16.34
N ARG A 291 -11.41 0.31 -17.26
CA ARG A 291 -12.44 -0.48 -17.96
C ARG A 291 -13.28 -1.31 -17.00
N THR A 292 -12.67 -1.90 -15.96
CA THR A 292 -13.39 -2.61 -14.89
C THR A 292 -14.37 -1.69 -14.18
N LEU A 293 -13.95 -0.47 -13.85
CA LEU A 293 -14.80 0.52 -13.21
C LEU A 293 -15.91 1.02 -14.16
N ASP A 294 -15.61 1.23 -15.45
CA ASP A 294 -16.60 1.61 -16.46
C ASP A 294 -17.72 0.54 -16.53
N ILE A 295 -17.35 -0.75 -16.53
CA ILE A 295 -18.30 -1.87 -16.52
C ILE A 295 -19.10 -1.92 -15.21
N ALA A 296 -18.46 -1.64 -14.07
CA ALA A 296 -19.16 -1.57 -12.79
C ALA A 296 -20.22 -0.46 -12.80
N GLU A 297 -19.93 0.69 -13.43
CA GLU A 297 -20.90 1.77 -13.61
C GLU A 297 -22.05 1.35 -14.53
N GLU A 298 -21.76 0.69 -15.65
CA GLU A 298 -22.75 0.14 -16.59
C GLU A 298 -23.69 -0.88 -15.91
N GLU A 299 -23.17 -1.71 -15.01
CA GLU A 299 -23.93 -2.72 -14.27
C GLU A 299 -24.45 -2.26 -12.90
N GLU A 300 -24.32 -0.96 -12.58
CA GLU A 300 -24.78 -0.35 -11.33
C GLU A 300 -24.17 -0.98 -10.05
N VAL A 301 -22.96 -1.51 -10.14
CA VAL A 301 -22.19 -2.05 -9.02
C VAL A 301 -21.17 -1.02 -8.55
N LYS A 302 -21.13 -0.75 -7.25
CA LYS A 302 -20.08 0.09 -6.66
C LYS A 302 -18.82 -0.74 -6.38
N VAL A 303 -17.65 -0.11 -6.38
CA VAL A 303 -16.36 -0.80 -6.29
C VAL A 303 -15.52 -0.25 -5.14
N ILE A 304 -15.06 -1.15 -4.26
CA ILE A 304 -14.01 -0.85 -3.30
C ILE A 304 -12.68 -1.30 -3.93
N VAL A 305 -11.76 -0.37 -4.15
CA VAL A 305 -10.47 -0.65 -4.79
C VAL A 305 -9.38 -0.72 -3.72
N THR A 306 -8.83 -1.92 -3.49
CA THR A 306 -7.71 -2.15 -2.55
C THR A 306 -6.39 -1.81 -3.24
N LEU A 307 -5.72 -0.72 -2.82
CA LEU A 307 -4.62 -0.09 -3.57
C LEU A 307 -3.25 -0.78 -3.41
N PHE A 308 -2.95 -1.29 -2.21
CA PHE A 308 -1.61 -1.81 -1.87
C PHE A 308 -1.63 -3.29 -1.53
N ASP A 309 -2.28 -4.11 -2.36
CA ASP A 309 -2.27 -5.56 -2.18
C ASP A 309 -0.83 -6.10 -2.34
N PHE A 310 -0.44 -7.02 -1.44
CA PHE A 310 0.94 -7.54 -1.28
C PHE A 310 2.07 -6.50 -1.11
N PHE A 311 1.77 -5.26 -0.71
CA PHE A 311 2.79 -4.30 -0.31
C PHE A 311 3.41 -4.67 1.05
N GLY A 312 4.71 -4.50 1.23
CA GLY A 312 5.40 -4.85 2.48
C GLY A 312 6.71 -4.11 2.74
N ASN A 313 6.95 -2.95 2.11
CA ASN A 313 8.19 -2.19 2.28
C ASN A 313 7.92 -0.78 2.85
N TYR A 314 7.97 -0.68 4.18
CA TYR A 314 7.59 0.53 4.92
C TYR A 314 8.71 1.56 5.12
N ASN A 315 9.90 1.33 4.55
CA ASN A 315 11.03 2.26 4.71
C ASN A 315 10.67 3.64 4.14
N ILE A 316 10.92 4.69 4.94
CA ILE A 316 10.57 6.07 4.62
C ILE A 316 11.14 6.54 3.28
N ILE A 317 12.33 6.09 2.88
CA ILE A 317 12.94 6.50 1.61
C ILE A 317 12.06 6.08 0.42
N ASN A 318 11.36 4.95 0.55
CA ASN A 318 10.49 4.38 -0.48
C ASN A 318 9.09 5.01 -0.52
N TRP A 319 8.77 5.95 0.38
CA TRP A 319 7.47 6.63 0.34
C TRP A 319 7.28 7.47 -0.92
N SER A 320 8.39 7.92 -1.53
CA SER A 320 8.34 8.56 -2.86
C SER A 320 7.82 7.59 -3.94
N LEU A 321 8.11 6.30 -3.85
CA LEU A 321 7.59 5.26 -4.75
C LEU A 321 6.09 5.04 -4.53
N THR A 322 5.67 4.99 -3.26
CA THR A 322 4.25 4.93 -2.88
C THR A 322 3.50 6.17 -3.39
N GLU A 323 4.07 7.38 -3.27
CA GLU A 323 3.50 8.62 -3.78
C GLU A 323 3.24 8.54 -5.30
N GLN A 324 4.21 8.04 -6.06
CA GLN A 324 4.07 7.86 -7.51
C GLN A 324 2.94 6.90 -7.87
N HIS A 325 2.84 5.78 -7.14
CA HIS A 325 1.78 4.79 -7.32
C HIS A 325 0.39 5.39 -7.07
N ILE A 326 0.20 6.06 -5.92
CA ILE A 326 -1.06 6.72 -5.56
C ILE A 326 -1.42 7.75 -6.63
N LYS A 327 -0.49 8.64 -7.01
CA LYS A 327 -0.74 9.68 -8.01
C LYS A 327 -1.22 9.08 -9.33
N GLN A 328 -0.54 8.04 -9.83
CA GLN A 328 -0.83 7.48 -11.15
C GLN A 328 -2.12 6.66 -11.21
N ILE A 329 -2.63 6.16 -10.08
CA ILE A 329 -3.91 5.43 -10.02
C ILE A 329 -5.06 6.32 -9.58
N VAL A 330 -4.92 7.00 -8.44
CA VAL A 330 -6.01 7.74 -7.80
C VAL A 330 -6.35 9.01 -8.57
N ALA A 331 -5.35 9.81 -8.98
CA ALA A 331 -5.60 11.09 -9.65
C ALA A 331 -6.41 10.98 -10.96
N PRO A 332 -6.15 10.02 -11.88
CA PRO A 332 -6.96 9.86 -13.09
C PRO A 332 -8.34 9.25 -12.83
N LEU A 333 -8.53 8.54 -11.71
CA LEU A 333 -9.79 7.84 -11.38
C LEU A 333 -10.68 8.59 -10.38
N LYS A 334 -10.22 9.72 -9.82
CA LYS A 334 -10.91 10.49 -8.76
C LYS A 334 -12.34 10.98 -9.06
N LYS A 335 -12.80 10.88 -10.31
CA LYS A 335 -14.16 11.27 -10.74
C LYS A 335 -15.04 10.07 -11.11
N HIS A 336 -14.52 8.85 -11.00
CA HIS A 336 -15.21 7.66 -11.47
C HIS A 336 -16.35 7.25 -10.52
N LYS A 337 -17.60 7.28 -10.98
CA LYS A 337 -18.78 7.13 -10.11
C LYS A 337 -18.99 5.73 -9.55
N ALA A 338 -18.49 4.71 -10.25
CA ALA A 338 -18.49 3.35 -9.72
C ALA A 338 -17.65 3.19 -8.45
N ILE A 339 -16.63 4.02 -8.20
CA ILE A 339 -15.82 3.86 -6.99
C ILE A 339 -16.68 4.19 -5.77
N LEU A 340 -16.79 3.23 -4.84
CA LEU A 340 -17.33 3.46 -3.51
C LEU A 340 -16.27 4.06 -2.61
N ALA A 341 -15.11 3.39 -2.56
CA ALA A 341 -14.05 3.71 -1.64
C ALA A 341 -12.68 3.24 -2.14
N TRP A 342 -11.65 3.94 -1.72
CA TRP A 342 -10.29 3.44 -1.71
C TRP A 342 -10.07 2.65 -0.40
N ASP A 343 -9.74 1.37 -0.52
CA ASP A 343 -9.18 0.60 0.57
C ASP A 343 -7.66 0.70 0.48
N VAL A 344 -7.00 1.29 1.47
CA VAL A 344 -5.55 1.53 1.38
C VAL A 344 -4.83 0.20 1.23
N LYS A 345 -5.13 -0.78 2.08
CA LYS A 345 -4.40 -2.05 2.11
C LYS A 345 -5.22 -3.14 2.77
N ASN A 346 -5.07 -4.36 2.23
CA ASN A 346 -5.57 -5.58 2.84
C ASN A 346 -4.76 -6.00 4.08
N GLU A 347 -5.45 -6.32 5.17
CA GLU A 347 -4.91 -6.89 6.42
C GLU A 347 -3.65 -6.18 6.93
N ALA A 348 -3.70 -4.85 7.02
CA ALA A 348 -2.54 -4.02 7.32
C ALA A 348 -1.90 -4.31 8.70
N ASP A 349 -2.66 -4.85 9.66
CA ASP A 349 -2.15 -5.26 10.98
C ASP A 349 -1.23 -6.48 10.92
N LEU A 350 -1.36 -7.36 9.93
CA LEU A 350 -0.47 -8.51 9.80
C LEU A 350 0.98 -8.09 9.58
N ASP A 351 1.20 -6.96 8.93
CA ASP A 351 2.54 -6.44 8.66
C ASP A 351 3.22 -5.93 9.94
N MET A 352 2.45 -5.62 10.99
CA MET A 352 2.98 -5.23 12.31
C MET A 352 3.58 -6.42 13.09
N GLN A 353 3.40 -7.65 12.59
CA GLN A 353 4.10 -8.82 13.13
C GLN A 353 5.56 -8.93 12.65
N VAL A 354 5.87 -8.24 11.55
CA VAL A 354 7.19 -8.27 10.88
C VAL A 354 7.88 -6.91 10.95
N HIS A 355 7.12 -5.82 10.93
CA HIS A 355 7.58 -4.43 11.04
C HIS A 355 7.13 -3.81 12.36
N SER A 356 7.76 -2.70 12.77
CA SER A 356 7.27 -1.99 13.95
C SER A 356 5.89 -1.37 13.68
N GLU A 357 5.02 -1.39 14.69
CA GLU A 357 3.70 -0.76 14.63
C GLU A 357 3.78 0.72 14.21
N ALA A 358 4.79 1.44 14.69
CA ALA A 358 5.03 2.85 14.36
C ALA A 358 5.36 3.06 12.87
N GLU A 359 6.12 2.16 12.25
CA GLU A 359 6.45 2.23 10.82
C GLU A 359 5.22 2.05 9.94
N VAL A 360 4.43 1.00 10.20
CA VAL A 360 3.22 0.67 9.45
C VAL A 360 2.18 1.78 9.60
N LYS A 361 1.89 2.22 10.83
CA LYS A 361 0.94 3.30 11.10
C LYS A 361 1.29 4.59 10.37
N SER A 362 2.54 5.01 10.47
CA SER A 362 2.98 6.24 9.84
C SER A 362 2.90 6.18 8.31
N TRP A 363 3.16 5.01 7.72
CA TRP A 363 2.97 4.81 6.28
C TRP A 363 1.48 4.85 5.90
N LEU A 364 0.60 4.24 6.70
CA LEU A 364 -0.85 4.32 6.50
C LEU A 364 -1.35 5.77 6.57
N GLU A 365 -0.93 6.53 7.59
CA GLU A 365 -1.24 7.96 7.72
C GLU A 365 -0.81 8.74 6.48
N PHE A 366 0.42 8.51 6.01
CA PHE A 366 0.93 9.09 4.78
C PHE A 366 0.07 8.69 3.57
N ALA A 367 -0.15 7.39 3.33
CA ALA A 367 -0.91 6.91 2.18
C ALA A 367 -2.34 7.49 2.18
N MET A 368 -3.02 7.50 3.32
CA MET A 368 -4.35 8.10 3.47
C MET A 368 -4.36 9.60 3.15
N GLU A 369 -3.39 10.36 3.69
CA GLU A 369 -3.24 11.79 3.39
C GLU A 369 -3.06 12.03 1.89
N ARG A 370 -2.23 11.21 1.23
CA ARG A 370 -1.94 11.34 -0.21
C ARG A 370 -3.12 10.92 -1.07
N ILE A 371 -3.83 9.84 -0.72
CA ILE A 371 -5.06 9.43 -1.42
C ILE A 371 -6.08 10.57 -1.36
N LYS A 372 -6.36 11.13 -0.17
CA LYS A 372 -7.30 12.27 -0.03
C LYS A 372 -6.83 13.54 -0.71
N TYR A 373 -5.52 13.75 -0.84
CA TYR A 373 -4.98 14.86 -1.63
C TYR A 373 -5.33 14.74 -3.12
N TYR A 374 -5.23 13.54 -3.69
CA TYR A 374 -5.56 13.31 -5.10
C TYR A 374 -7.06 13.12 -5.35
N ASP A 375 -7.78 12.58 -4.37
CA ASP A 375 -9.21 12.31 -4.42
C ASP A 375 -9.88 12.62 -3.07
N PRO A 376 -10.35 13.87 -2.88
CA PRO A 376 -11.02 14.26 -1.65
C PRO A 376 -12.47 13.73 -1.55
N ASN A 377 -13.02 13.16 -2.63
CA ASN A 377 -14.46 12.92 -2.76
C ASN A 377 -14.87 11.49 -2.41
N HIS A 378 -14.12 10.48 -2.88
CA HIS A 378 -14.43 9.09 -2.58
C HIS A 378 -14.13 8.72 -1.13
N LEU A 379 -14.85 7.72 -0.62
CA LEU A 379 -14.66 7.21 0.73
C LEU A 379 -13.30 6.52 0.87
N LEU A 380 -12.82 6.39 2.10
CA LEU A 380 -11.53 5.79 2.42
C LEU A 380 -11.69 4.77 3.57
N THR A 381 -11.07 3.61 3.43
CA THR A 381 -11.01 2.58 4.47
C THR A 381 -9.66 1.87 4.49
N ILE A 382 -9.47 0.98 5.46
CA ILE A 382 -8.35 0.03 5.53
C ILE A 382 -8.94 -1.33 5.96
N GLY A 383 -8.55 -2.43 5.33
CA GLY A 383 -8.92 -3.78 5.74
C GLY A 383 -8.08 -4.29 6.92
N TRP A 384 -8.73 -4.68 8.01
CA TRP A 384 -8.08 -5.19 9.23
C TRP A 384 -8.43 -6.64 9.52
N LEU A 385 -7.51 -7.42 10.06
CA LEU A 385 -7.84 -8.73 10.64
C LEU A 385 -8.19 -8.62 12.13
N HIS A 386 -7.49 -7.76 12.89
CA HIS A 386 -7.71 -7.59 14.33
C HIS A 386 -8.11 -6.15 14.72
N PRO A 387 -8.92 -5.99 15.79
CA PRO A 387 -9.23 -4.67 16.36
C PRO A 387 -7.98 -3.86 16.69
N HIS A 388 -7.85 -2.68 16.09
CA HIS A 388 -6.71 -1.79 16.32
C HIS A 388 -7.16 -0.41 16.90
N PRO A 389 -6.74 -0.02 18.11
CA PRO A 389 -7.22 1.20 18.80
C PRO A 389 -7.04 2.50 18.02
N PHE A 390 -5.90 2.62 17.31
CA PHE A 390 -5.52 3.79 16.50
C PHE A 390 -6.58 4.27 15.49
N LEU A 391 -7.49 3.40 15.06
CA LEU A 391 -8.34 3.70 13.89
C LEU A 391 -9.77 3.99 14.22
N ALA A 392 -10.15 3.69 15.45
CA ALA A 392 -11.54 3.58 15.74
C ALA A 392 -12.22 4.94 15.84
N LYS A 393 -11.56 5.98 16.35
CA LYS A 393 -12.12 7.33 16.34
C LYS A 393 -11.38 8.31 15.44
N ASP A 394 -10.07 8.45 15.64
CA ASP A 394 -9.32 9.60 15.12
C ASP A 394 -8.71 9.40 13.72
N SER A 395 -8.85 8.20 13.14
CA SER A 395 -8.39 7.93 11.78
C SER A 395 -9.14 8.79 10.74
N PRO A 396 -8.50 9.20 9.63
CA PRO A 396 -9.16 9.88 8.52
C PRO A 396 -10.02 8.95 7.63
N THR A 397 -10.17 7.66 7.97
CA THR A 397 -11.08 6.75 7.26
C THR A 397 -12.55 7.15 7.43
N ASP A 398 -13.35 6.88 6.40
CA ASP A 398 -14.78 7.16 6.37
C ASP A 398 -15.62 6.02 6.97
N PHE A 399 -15.14 4.78 6.89
CA PHE A 399 -15.73 3.63 7.57
C PHE A 399 -14.62 2.69 8.04
N LEU A 400 -14.96 1.75 8.92
CA LEU A 400 -14.07 0.70 9.37
C LEU A 400 -14.40 -0.60 8.67
N THR A 401 -13.37 -1.32 8.24
CA THR A 401 -13.51 -2.64 7.63
C THR A 401 -12.70 -3.64 8.44
N PHE A 402 -13.30 -4.77 8.81
CA PHE A 402 -12.55 -5.87 9.45
C PHE A 402 -12.95 -7.23 8.92
N HIS A 403 -12.04 -8.20 9.04
CA HIS A 403 -12.19 -9.56 8.56
C HIS A 403 -12.47 -10.50 9.72
N PHE A 404 -13.31 -11.50 9.48
CA PHE A 404 -13.72 -12.46 10.50
C PHE A 404 -13.67 -13.89 9.99
N TYR A 405 -12.68 -14.64 10.48
CA TYR A 405 -12.52 -16.09 10.24
C TYR A 405 -12.32 -16.88 11.53
N GLN A 406 -12.63 -16.28 12.69
CA GLN A 406 -12.56 -16.93 14.00
C GLN A 406 -13.80 -17.81 14.25
N ASP A 407 -13.85 -18.45 15.42
CA ASP A 407 -15.00 -19.24 15.84
C ASP A 407 -16.29 -18.40 15.88
N LEU A 408 -17.37 -18.96 15.31
CA LEU A 408 -18.61 -18.22 15.01
C LEU A 408 -19.27 -17.62 16.26
N ASP A 409 -19.14 -18.25 17.42
CA ASP A 409 -19.66 -17.78 18.71
C ASP A 409 -19.00 -16.48 19.20
N ARG A 410 -17.79 -16.18 18.71
CA ARG A 410 -17.08 -14.93 19.01
C ARG A 410 -17.57 -13.74 18.19
N PHE A 411 -18.27 -13.97 17.07
CA PHE A 411 -18.61 -12.92 16.12
C PHE A 411 -19.37 -11.76 16.76
N ALA A 412 -20.42 -12.04 17.54
CA ALA A 412 -21.22 -11.00 18.18
C ALA A 412 -20.39 -10.12 19.13
N GLY A 413 -19.48 -10.72 19.89
CA GLY A 413 -18.58 -10.01 20.79
C GLY A 413 -17.58 -9.11 20.04
N GLU A 414 -16.93 -9.65 19.01
CA GLU A 414 -15.98 -8.87 18.20
C GLU A 414 -16.68 -7.77 17.40
N TYR A 415 -17.86 -8.02 16.83
CA TYR A 415 -18.61 -7.02 16.08
C TYR A 415 -19.03 -5.84 16.98
N ASN A 416 -19.61 -6.13 18.15
CA ASN A 416 -19.95 -5.10 19.15
C ASN A 416 -18.70 -4.33 19.61
N LYS A 417 -17.57 -5.03 19.78
CA LYS A 417 -16.30 -4.39 20.13
C LYS A 417 -15.91 -3.38 19.06
N TRP A 418 -15.85 -3.75 17.78
CA TRP A 418 -15.53 -2.81 16.70
C TRP A 418 -16.46 -1.60 16.67
N GLN A 419 -17.77 -1.82 16.79
CA GLN A 419 -18.76 -0.73 16.81
C GLN A 419 -18.59 0.21 18.01
N SER A 420 -18.25 -0.32 19.19
CA SER A 420 -18.09 0.50 20.40
C SER A 420 -16.89 1.45 20.36
N HIS A 421 -15.90 1.19 19.49
CA HIS A 421 -14.73 2.04 19.39
C HIS A 421 -14.89 3.17 18.36
N THR A 422 -16.01 3.25 17.63
CA THR A 422 -16.17 4.18 16.51
C THR A 422 -17.58 4.76 16.36
N ASP A 423 -17.62 6.01 15.89
CA ASP A 423 -18.85 6.68 15.41
C ASP A 423 -19.00 6.55 13.88
N LYS A 424 -18.22 5.67 13.24
CA LYS A 424 -18.20 5.40 11.80
C LYS A 424 -19.03 4.14 11.48
N PRO A 425 -19.48 3.97 10.23
CA PRO A 425 -19.97 2.69 9.77
C PRO A 425 -18.90 1.60 9.95
N VAL A 426 -19.31 0.40 10.35
CA VAL A 426 -18.48 -0.80 10.52
C VAL A 426 -18.95 -1.86 9.52
N VAL A 427 -18.01 -2.29 8.68
CA VAL A 427 -18.21 -3.26 7.61
C VAL A 427 -17.45 -4.54 7.95
N VAL A 428 -18.14 -5.68 7.93
CA VAL A 428 -17.46 -6.98 7.93
C VAL A 428 -16.93 -7.21 6.51
N GLY A 429 -15.66 -6.88 6.25
CA GLY A 429 -15.05 -6.83 4.92
C GLY A 429 -14.69 -8.17 4.31
N GLU A 430 -14.52 -9.18 5.16
CA GLU A 430 -14.35 -10.57 4.73
C GLU A 430 -14.87 -11.51 5.81
N PHE A 431 -15.58 -12.54 5.36
CA PHE A 431 -15.98 -13.69 6.16
C PHE A 431 -16.39 -14.80 5.22
N GLY A 432 -16.25 -16.05 5.67
CA GLY A 432 -16.67 -17.19 4.88
C GLY A 432 -16.35 -18.52 5.54
N LEU A 433 -16.91 -19.58 4.98
CA LEU A 433 -16.64 -20.94 5.40
C LEU A 433 -16.54 -21.83 4.16
N HIS A 434 -15.44 -22.58 4.04
CA HIS A 434 -15.26 -23.48 2.91
C HIS A 434 -16.30 -24.60 2.93
N THR A 435 -16.65 -25.17 1.77
CA THR A 435 -17.56 -26.32 1.67
C THR A 435 -16.83 -27.65 1.49
N TRP A 436 -15.49 -27.64 1.48
CA TRP A 436 -14.69 -28.85 1.32
C TRP A 436 -14.86 -29.86 2.47
N LYS A 437 -14.98 -31.15 2.10
CA LYS A 437 -15.12 -32.29 3.00
C LYS A 437 -14.17 -33.41 2.61
N LYS A 438 -13.55 -34.06 3.60
CA LYS A 438 -12.80 -35.31 3.43
C LYS A 438 -13.28 -36.33 4.47
N ALA A 439 -13.95 -37.40 3.99
CA ALA A 439 -14.59 -38.39 4.85
C ALA A 439 -15.52 -37.74 5.90
N PHE A 440 -15.28 -37.93 7.20
CA PHE A 440 -16.08 -37.33 8.28
C PHE A 440 -15.59 -35.94 8.73
N PHE A 441 -14.48 -35.44 8.17
CA PHE A 441 -13.88 -34.16 8.54
C PHE A 441 -14.15 -33.08 7.48
N GLY A 442 -14.30 -31.84 7.93
CA GLY A 442 -14.53 -30.68 7.07
C GLY A 442 -15.95 -30.13 7.14
N ASN A 443 -16.31 -29.40 6.08
CA ASN A 443 -17.50 -28.57 6.03
C ASN A 443 -18.47 -29.05 4.95
N SER A 444 -19.58 -28.33 4.79
CA SER A 444 -20.61 -28.62 3.80
C SER A 444 -21.35 -27.33 3.46
N GLU A 445 -22.08 -27.31 2.35
CA GLU A 445 -22.95 -26.18 2.02
C GLU A 445 -23.99 -25.86 3.08
N ASN A 446 -24.50 -26.87 3.81
CA ASN A 446 -25.42 -26.63 4.94
C ASN A 446 -24.71 -25.89 6.09
N LYS A 447 -23.45 -26.24 6.39
CA LYS A 447 -22.65 -25.54 7.40
C LYS A 447 -22.28 -24.13 6.94
N GLN A 448 -21.92 -23.94 5.67
CA GLN A 448 -21.65 -22.62 5.09
C GLN A 448 -22.91 -21.74 5.16
N LYS A 449 -24.07 -22.27 4.77
CA LYS A 449 -25.38 -21.58 4.90
C LYS A 449 -25.65 -21.18 6.36
N ALA A 450 -25.45 -22.07 7.33
CA ALA A 450 -25.66 -21.78 8.75
C ALA A 450 -24.70 -20.70 9.28
N HIS A 451 -23.42 -20.76 8.87
CA HIS A 451 -22.41 -19.77 9.21
C HIS A 451 -22.78 -18.38 8.69
N TYR A 452 -23.09 -18.26 7.40
CA TYR A 452 -23.52 -17.01 6.79
C TYR A 452 -24.83 -16.50 7.40
N LYS A 453 -25.80 -17.39 7.67
CA LYS A 453 -27.05 -16.98 8.32
C LYS A 453 -26.78 -16.30 9.65
N TYR A 454 -25.97 -16.90 10.50
CA TYR A 454 -25.66 -16.33 11.81
C TYR A 454 -25.00 -14.95 11.72
N ILE A 455 -23.97 -14.81 10.86
CA ILE A 455 -23.28 -13.52 10.67
C ILE A 455 -24.24 -12.48 10.10
N LEU A 456 -24.99 -12.81 9.04
CA LEU A 456 -25.90 -11.88 8.38
C LEU A 456 -27.07 -11.47 9.29
N ASP A 457 -27.64 -12.38 10.09
CA ASP A 457 -28.68 -12.03 11.05
C ASP A 457 -28.15 -10.98 12.05
N LYS A 458 -26.92 -11.16 12.57
CA LYS A 458 -26.28 -10.22 13.49
C LYS A 458 -25.91 -8.88 12.87
N VAL A 459 -25.44 -8.89 11.62
CA VAL A 459 -25.13 -7.67 10.86
C VAL A 459 -26.42 -6.90 10.52
N ARG A 460 -27.49 -7.60 10.16
CA ARG A 460 -28.81 -7.01 9.83
C ARG A 460 -29.53 -6.40 11.02
N GLU A 461 -29.32 -6.94 12.23
CA GLU A 461 -29.82 -6.35 13.49
C GLU A 461 -29.23 -4.94 13.75
N GLN A 462 -28.14 -4.56 13.08
CA GLN A 462 -27.37 -3.35 13.34
C GLN A 462 -27.17 -2.50 12.06
N GLU A 463 -25.95 -2.43 11.51
CA GLU A 463 -25.55 -1.49 10.44
C GLU A 463 -25.69 -2.08 9.02
N GLN A 464 -25.99 -3.37 8.90
CA GLN A 464 -26.28 -4.09 7.66
C GLN A 464 -25.14 -4.13 6.61
N HIS A 465 -23.95 -3.66 6.94
CA HIS A 465 -22.81 -3.63 6.02
C HIS A 465 -21.96 -4.90 6.07
N PHE A 466 -21.78 -5.57 4.93
CA PHE A 466 -20.92 -6.75 4.83
C PHE A 466 -20.32 -6.89 3.43
N ILE A 467 -19.21 -7.61 3.34
CA ILE A 467 -18.56 -8.02 2.10
C ILE A 467 -18.15 -9.49 2.28
N ALA A 468 -18.80 -10.40 1.55
CA ALA A 468 -18.53 -11.83 1.69
C ALA A 468 -17.25 -12.24 0.95
N TRP A 469 -16.60 -13.30 1.44
CA TRP A 469 -15.53 -13.99 0.72
C TRP A 469 -16.04 -15.37 0.28
N THR A 470 -16.21 -15.65 -1.02
CA THR A 470 -15.97 -14.85 -2.24
C THR A 470 -17.01 -15.25 -3.32
N LEU A 471 -17.01 -14.67 -4.53
CA LEU A 471 -18.00 -14.96 -5.56
C LEU A 471 -17.97 -16.44 -5.98
N TYR A 472 -16.81 -16.95 -6.40
CA TYR A 472 -16.66 -18.28 -6.98
C TYR A 472 -15.80 -19.21 -6.13
N ASP A 473 -16.04 -20.52 -6.28
CA ASP A 473 -15.00 -21.52 -6.04
C ASP A 473 -13.95 -21.46 -7.14
N PHE A 474 -12.70 -21.76 -6.79
CA PHE A 474 -11.58 -21.72 -7.71
C PHE A 474 -11.06 -23.12 -8.00
N LYS A 475 -10.91 -23.47 -9.29
CA LYS A 475 -10.30 -24.74 -9.70
C LYS A 475 -8.83 -24.80 -9.28
N GLU A 476 -8.13 -23.69 -9.45
CA GLU A 476 -6.72 -23.54 -9.15
C GLU A 476 -6.48 -22.28 -8.32
N LEU A 477 -5.48 -22.34 -7.45
CA LEU A 477 -5.02 -21.20 -6.67
C LEU A 477 -3.55 -20.98 -6.97
N PRO A 478 -3.09 -19.72 -7.06
CA PRO A 478 -1.70 -19.40 -7.28
C PRO A 478 -0.83 -19.96 -6.14
N PRO A 479 0.12 -20.88 -6.43
CA PRO A 479 0.98 -21.47 -5.40
C PRO A 479 1.89 -20.45 -4.71
N ALA A 480 2.14 -19.30 -5.35
CA ALA A 480 2.93 -18.21 -4.77
C ALA A 480 2.25 -17.58 -3.54
N ILE A 481 0.91 -17.60 -3.50
CA ILE A 481 0.12 -17.00 -2.41
C ILE A 481 -0.24 -18.05 -1.36
N PHE A 482 -0.76 -19.20 -1.79
CA PHE A 482 -1.30 -20.22 -0.87
C PHE A 482 -0.33 -21.37 -0.55
N GLY A 483 0.84 -21.39 -1.19
CA GLY A 483 1.76 -22.52 -1.14
C GLY A 483 1.24 -23.75 -1.88
N LYS A 484 1.90 -24.89 -1.68
CA LYS A 484 1.58 -26.17 -2.36
C LYS A 484 0.92 -27.21 -1.44
N LYS A 485 0.71 -26.89 -0.16
CA LYS A 485 0.22 -27.85 0.84
C LYS A 485 -1.28 -28.11 0.65
N PRO A 486 -1.73 -29.34 0.30
CA PRO A 486 -3.13 -29.60 -0.05
C PRO A 486 -4.13 -29.30 1.08
N TRP A 487 -3.75 -29.50 2.34
CA TRP A 487 -4.62 -29.21 3.49
C TRP A 487 -4.82 -27.71 3.74
N VAL A 488 -3.98 -26.84 3.16
CA VAL A 488 -4.16 -25.38 3.16
C VAL A 488 -4.91 -24.96 1.90
N THR A 489 -4.49 -25.43 0.73
CA THR A 489 -5.00 -24.95 -0.55
C THR A 489 -6.39 -25.48 -0.91
N ILE A 490 -6.71 -26.73 -0.59
CA ILE A 490 -7.99 -27.32 -0.99
C ILE A 490 -9.17 -26.64 -0.28
N PRO A 491 -9.17 -26.40 1.04
CA PRO A 491 -10.24 -25.62 1.67
C PRO A 491 -10.45 -24.24 1.02
N GLN A 492 -9.37 -23.53 0.69
CA GLN A 492 -9.42 -22.19 0.09
C GLN A 492 -10.07 -22.16 -1.30
N LYS A 493 -10.03 -23.28 -2.05
CA LYS A 493 -10.72 -23.42 -3.34
C LYS A 493 -12.24 -23.45 -3.23
N HIS A 494 -12.77 -23.75 -2.03
CA HIS A 494 -14.19 -24.05 -1.82
C HIS A 494 -14.93 -23.00 -0.99
N MET A 495 -14.46 -21.75 -1.01
CA MET A 495 -14.99 -20.64 -0.22
C MET A 495 -16.16 -19.90 -0.89
N GLY A 496 -16.36 -20.09 -2.20
CA GLY A 496 -17.30 -19.32 -3.01
C GLY A 496 -18.75 -19.45 -2.56
N VAL A 497 -19.55 -18.42 -2.86
CA VAL A 497 -21.02 -18.48 -2.79
C VAL A 497 -21.61 -19.19 -4.01
N LEU A 498 -20.86 -19.21 -5.12
CA LEU A 498 -21.08 -20.05 -6.30
C LEU A 498 -20.04 -21.17 -6.35
N ASN A 499 -20.36 -22.30 -6.99
CA ASN A 499 -19.36 -23.30 -7.34
C ASN A 499 -18.50 -22.85 -8.54
N TYR A 500 -17.56 -23.69 -9.00
CA TYR A 500 -16.63 -23.31 -10.08
C TYR A 500 -17.31 -23.30 -11.46
N GLU A 501 -18.47 -23.93 -11.61
CA GLU A 501 -19.34 -23.81 -12.78
C GLU A 501 -20.12 -22.49 -12.79
N GLY A 502 -20.26 -21.84 -11.64
CA GLY A 502 -21.05 -20.62 -11.45
C GLY A 502 -22.47 -20.88 -10.96
N GLU A 503 -22.77 -22.10 -10.50
CA GLU A 503 -24.07 -22.44 -9.94
C GLU A 503 -24.16 -21.98 -8.46
N PRO A 504 -25.31 -21.40 -8.04
CA PRO A 504 -25.53 -21.00 -6.66
C PRO A 504 -25.42 -22.15 -5.66
N LYS A 505 -24.59 -21.99 -4.64
CA LYS A 505 -24.60 -22.89 -3.47
C LYS A 505 -25.76 -22.56 -2.52
N LYS A 506 -26.06 -23.45 -1.58
CA LYS A 506 -27.14 -23.24 -0.58
C LYS A 506 -27.01 -21.95 0.24
N VAL A 507 -25.82 -21.38 0.35
CA VAL A 507 -25.60 -20.09 1.03
C VAL A 507 -26.37 -18.94 0.37
N MET A 508 -26.63 -19.00 -0.94
CA MET A 508 -27.39 -17.96 -1.63
C MET A 508 -28.82 -17.84 -1.10
N GLN A 509 -29.39 -18.91 -0.55
CA GLN A 509 -30.71 -18.87 0.09
C GLN A 509 -30.78 -17.89 1.26
N VAL A 510 -29.66 -17.59 1.94
CA VAL A 510 -29.64 -16.65 3.09
C VAL A 510 -29.18 -15.25 2.70
N ILE A 511 -28.38 -15.12 1.63
CA ILE A 511 -27.91 -13.84 1.10
C ILE A 511 -29.04 -13.13 0.33
N SER A 512 -29.80 -13.87 -0.48
CA SER A 512 -30.90 -13.34 -1.29
C SER A 512 -32.21 -13.19 -0.52
N SER A 513 -32.31 -13.73 0.70
CA SER A 513 -33.45 -13.48 1.59
C SER A 513 -33.36 -12.03 2.10
N ASN A 514 -34.18 -11.16 1.53
CA ASN A 514 -34.49 -9.83 2.06
C ASN A 514 -35.68 -9.92 3.01
#